data_AF-A0A377Z9N6-F1
#
_entry.id   AF-A0A377Z9N6-F1
#
_cell.length_a   1.000
_cell.length_b   1.000
_cell.length_c   1.000
_cell.angle_alpha   90.00
_cell.angle_beta   90.00
_cell.angle_gamma   90.00
#
_symmetry.space_group_name_H-M   'P 1'
#
loop_
_entity.id
_entity.type
_entity.pdbx_description
1 polymer ?
#
loop_
_entity_poly.entity_id
_entity_poly.type
_entity_poly.pdbx_seq_one_letter_code
_entity_poly.pdbx_strand_id
1 'polypeptide(L)'
;MCSVFDDWLENDVGRVFIQYFDNLLGVWAGQPATLCTMQPVCGQSLLVEQNGDVYSCDHFVSAEYKLGNLKQDAMAAMASSPFQQQFGKQKGQLSARCQGCHWRFACHGGCPKHRFTIHDDEAQNYLCSGYLAFFGHITPYMNVMRRLFLNCQPPALIMSLIPEIRQNILQLTESEDERTK
;
A
#
# COMPACT_ATOMS: atom_id res chain seq x y z
N MET A 1 4.77 13.56 1.86
CA MET A 1 3.72 12.60 2.25
C MET A 1 3.39 12.72 3.73
N CYS A 2 4.38 12.67 4.65
CA CYS A 2 4.11 12.86 6.09
C CYS A 2 3.39 14.18 6.40
N SER A 3 3.87 15.31 5.86
CA SER A 3 3.21 16.61 6.06
C SER A 3 1.76 16.66 5.59
N VAL A 4 1.43 16.01 4.47
CA VAL A 4 0.05 15.92 3.95
C VAL A 4 -0.81 15.04 4.87
N PHE A 5 -0.22 13.98 5.42
CA PHE A 5 -0.91 13.14 6.40
C PHE A 5 -1.13 13.90 7.71
N ASP A 6 -0.17 14.69 8.18
CA ASP A 6 -0.29 15.48 9.41
C ASP A 6 -1.41 16.52 9.30
N ASP A 7 -1.46 17.24 8.18
CA ASP A 7 -2.52 18.21 7.91
C ASP A 7 -3.91 17.55 7.87
N TRP A 8 -4.03 16.42 7.16
CA TRP A 8 -5.27 15.64 7.13
C TRP A 8 -5.65 15.09 8.51
N LEU A 9 -4.66 14.59 9.26
CA LEU A 9 -4.85 14.01 10.58
C LEU A 9 -5.39 15.04 11.57
N GLU A 10 -4.91 16.29 11.49
CA GLU A 10 -5.31 17.37 12.39
C GLU A 10 -6.68 17.95 12.05
N ASN A 11 -7.04 18.00 10.76
CA ASN A 11 -8.15 18.84 10.29
C ASN A 11 -9.33 18.06 9.71
N ASP A 12 -9.10 16.86 9.16
CA ASP A 12 -9.98 16.30 8.14
C ASP A 12 -10.43 14.85 8.36
N VAL A 13 -9.97 14.17 9.41
CA VAL A 13 -10.35 12.76 9.66
C VAL A 13 -11.87 12.64 9.79
N GLY A 14 -12.48 11.86 8.91
CA GLY A 14 -13.94 11.66 8.84
C GLY A 14 -14.71 12.74 8.07
N ARG A 15 -14.01 13.73 7.47
CA ARG A 15 -14.58 14.79 6.63
C ARG A 15 -14.06 14.71 5.20
N VAL A 16 -12.75 14.57 5.03
CA VAL A 16 -12.09 14.36 3.74
C VAL A 16 -11.53 12.95 3.70
N PHE A 17 -11.84 12.22 2.62
CA PHE A 17 -11.45 10.82 2.44
C PHE A 17 -10.33 10.75 1.41
N ILE A 18 -9.09 10.57 1.91
CA ILE A 18 -7.91 10.38 1.07
C ILE A 18 -7.73 8.89 0.88
N GLN A 19 -8.00 8.40 -0.33
CA GLN A 19 -7.99 6.96 -0.68
C GLN A 19 -6.78 6.20 -0.11
N TYR A 20 -5.59 6.78 -0.16
CA TYR A 20 -4.37 6.15 0.35
C TYR A 20 -4.42 5.97 1.88
N PHE A 21 -4.86 6.98 2.62
CA PHE A 21 -4.92 6.94 4.09
C PHE A 21 -6.05 6.03 4.58
N ASP A 22 -7.23 6.09 3.94
CA ASP A 22 -8.36 5.22 4.29
C ASP A 22 -8.05 3.76 3.99
N ASN A 23 -7.40 3.48 2.85
CA ASN A 23 -6.90 2.15 2.53
C ASN A 23 -5.92 1.65 3.59
N LEU A 24 -4.98 2.50 4.04
CA LEU A 24 -4.03 2.15 5.09
C LEU A 24 -4.72 1.86 6.43
N LEU A 25 -5.72 2.64 6.82
CA LEU A 25 -6.49 2.38 8.04
C LEU A 25 -7.15 0.99 7.99
N GLY A 26 -7.76 0.63 6.85
CA GLY A 26 -8.31 -0.71 6.62
C GLY A 26 -7.24 -1.80 6.78
N VAL A 27 -6.07 -1.60 6.17
CA VAL A 27 -4.94 -2.54 6.28
C VAL A 27 -4.43 -2.69 7.71
N TRP A 28 -4.31 -1.59 8.48
CA TRP A 28 -3.98 -1.65 9.90
C TRP A 28 -5.06 -2.38 10.71
N ALA A 29 -6.33 -2.24 10.33
CA ALA A 29 -7.44 -2.99 10.92
C ALA A 29 -7.51 -4.46 10.48
N GLY A 30 -6.56 -4.95 9.68
CA GLY A 30 -6.48 -6.33 9.21
C GLY A 30 -7.35 -6.63 8.00
N GLN A 31 -7.91 -5.61 7.35
CA GLN A 31 -8.63 -5.77 6.09
C GLN A 31 -7.64 -5.84 4.91
N PRO A 32 -7.99 -6.52 3.82
CA PRO A 32 -7.20 -6.46 2.59
C PRO A 32 -7.11 -5.02 2.06
N ALA A 33 -5.95 -4.65 1.51
CA ALA A 33 -5.81 -3.40 0.78
C ALA A 33 -6.76 -3.37 -0.42
N THR A 34 -7.38 -2.23 -0.69
CA THR A 34 -8.17 -1.95 -1.89
C THR A 34 -7.29 -1.47 -3.04
N LEU A 35 -6.14 -0.84 -2.74
CA LEU A 35 -5.17 -0.44 -3.75
C LEU A 35 -4.34 -1.62 -4.25
N CYS A 36 -4.36 -1.86 -5.57
CA CYS A 36 -3.68 -3.00 -6.19
C CYS A 36 -2.17 -2.99 -5.93
N THR A 37 -1.56 -1.81 -5.73
CA THR A 37 -0.13 -1.64 -5.42
C THR A 37 0.23 -2.12 -4.03
N MET A 38 -0.75 -2.23 -3.12
CA MET A 38 -0.58 -2.64 -1.72
C MET A 38 -1.13 -4.04 -1.42
N GLN A 39 -1.71 -4.73 -2.41
CA GLN A 39 -2.15 -6.12 -2.26
C GLN A 39 -0.98 -7.12 -2.39
N PRO A 40 -1.08 -8.36 -1.87
CA PRO A 40 -0.06 -9.38 -2.10
C PRO A 40 0.03 -9.87 -3.56
N VAL A 41 -1.06 -9.74 -4.32
CA VAL A 41 -1.24 -10.19 -5.71
C VAL A 41 -1.88 -9.04 -6.50
N CYS A 42 -1.61 -8.92 -7.80
CA CYS A 42 -2.27 -7.93 -8.68
C CYS A 42 -2.98 -8.60 -9.88
N GLY A 43 -3.31 -7.83 -10.92
CA GLY A 43 -3.86 -8.35 -12.16
C GLY A 43 -5.39 -8.41 -12.22
N GLN A 44 -6.11 -7.73 -11.32
CA GLN A 44 -7.57 -7.62 -11.41
C GLN A 44 -8.04 -6.39 -12.18
N SER A 45 -7.16 -5.39 -12.35
CA SER A 45 -7.45 -4.14 -13.06
C SER A 45 -6.91 -4.20 -14.49
N LEU A 46 -7.63 -4.91 -15.36
CA LEU A 46 -7.29 -5.04 -16.77
C LEU A 46 -7.42 -3.68 -17.49
N LEU A 47 -6.54 -3.44 -18.45
CA LEU A 47 -6.65 -2.30 -19.36
C LEU A 47 -7.34 -2.74 -20.65
N VAL A 48 -8.22 -1.91 -21.19
CA VAL A 48 -8.80 -2.06 -22.53
C VAL A 48 -8.43 -0.83 -23.36
N GLU A 49 -7.73 -1.03 -24.46
CA GLU A 49 -7.39 0.02 -25.42
C GLU A 49 -8.55 0.32 -26.38
N GLN A 50 -8.52 1.48 -27.03
CA GLN A 50 -9.59 1.92 -27.94
C GLN A 50 -9.83 0.94 -29.10
N ASN A 51 -8.79 0.24 -29.55
CA ASN A 51 -8.91 -0.76 -30.61
C ASN A 51 -9.58 -2.08 -30.14
N GLY A 52 -9.82 -2.21 -28.84
CA GLY A 52 -10.39 -3.38 -28.18
C GLY A 52 -9.35 -4.30 -27.54
N ASP A 53 -8.04 -4.06 -27.72
CA ASP A 53 -7.01 -4.90 -27.14
C ASP A 53 -7.04 -4.83 -25.62
N VAL A 54 -6.90 -5.97 -24.96
CA VAL A 54 -6.93 -6.09 -23.51
C VAL A 54 -5.56 -6.48 -22.99
N TYR A 55 -5.09 -5.80 -21.94
CA TYR A 55 -3.78 -6.01 -21.33
C TYR A 55 -3.89 -6.30 -19.83
N SER A 56 -2.87 -6.92 -19.26
CA SER A 56 -2.84 -7.32 -17.85
C SER A 56 -3.05 -6.18 -16.86
N CYS A 57 -2.52 -4.97 -17.14
CA CYS A 57 -2.89 -3.71 -16.49
C CYS A 57 -2.33 -2.50 -17.27
N ASP A 58 -2.65 -1.29 -16.81
CA ASP A 58 -2.21 0.00 -17.35
C ASP A 58 -0.69 0.27 -17.36
N HIS A 59 0.08 -0.41 -16.51
CA HIS A 59 1.54 -0.29 -16.45
C HIS A 59 2.28 -1.27 -17.38
N PHE A 60 1.58 -2.25 -17.93
CA PHE A 60 2.11 -3.36 -18.70
C PHE A 60 1.36 -3.49 -20.05
N VAL A 61 1.51 -2.45 -20.88
CA VAL A 61 0.83 -2.30 -22.18
C VAL A 61 1.81 -2.57 -23.32
N SER A 62 2.28 -3.81 -23.42
CA SER A 62 3.16 -4.29 -24.49
C SER A 62 2.65 -5.64 -24.99
N ALA A 63 3.16 -6.09 -26.15
CA ALA A 63 2.71 -7.33 -26.78
C ALA A 63 2.82 -8.55 -25.86
N GLU A 64 3.82 -8.58 -24.98
CA GLU A 64 4.05 -9.68 -24.03
C GLU A 64 2.99 -9.79 -22.91
N TYR A 65 2.20 -8.74 -22.69
CA TYR A 65 1.14 -8.67 -21.66
C TYR A 65 -0.27 -8.53 -22.26
N LYS A 66 -0.41 -8.67 -23.59
CA LYS A 66 -1.71 -8.66 -24.27
C LYS A 66 -2.45 -9.97 -23.99
N LEU A 67 -3.68 -9.87 -23.50
CA LEU A 67 -4.56 -10.99 -23.17
C LEU A 67 -5.44 -11.42 -24.35
N GLY A 68 -5.82 -10.47 -25.20
CA GLY A 68 -6.76 -10.70 -26.30
C GLY A 68 -7.36 -9.40 -26.82
N ASN A 69 -8.54 -9.49 -27.44
CA ASN A 69 -9.32 -8.35 -27.90
C ASN A 69 -10.79 -8.48 -27.48
N LEU A 70 -11.33 -7.48 -26.78
CA LEU A 70 -12.68 -7.45 -26.22
C LEU A 70 -13.79 -7.61 -27.27
N LYS A 71 -13.51 -7.34 -28.56
CA LYS A 71 -14.48 -7.52 -29.65
C LYS A 71 -14.62 -8.99 -30.08
N GLN A 72 -13.66 -9.83 -29.71
CA GLN A 72 -13.54 -11.23 -30.16
C GLN A 72 -13.57 -12.21 -28.98
N ASP A 73 -12.95 -11.84 -27.86
CA ASP A 73 -12.72 -12.70 -26.70
C ASP A 73 -13.60 -12.31 -25.51
N ALA A 74 -14.04 -13.32 -24.74
CA ALA A 74 -14.81 -13.08 -23.53
C ALA A 74 -13.92 -12.49 -22.40
N MET A 75 -14.33 -11.36 -21.83
CA MET A 75 -13.59 -10.69 -20.74
C MET A 75 -13.29 -11.63 -19.56
N ALA A 76 -14.26 -12.44 -19.15
CA ALA A 76 -14.08 -13.39 -18.04
C ALA A 76 -12.99 -14.44 -18.34
N ALA A 77 -12.90 -14.92 -19.59
CA ALA A 77 -11.88 -15.87 -20.00
C ALA A 77 -10.49 -15.23 -19.99
N MET A 78 -10.36 -13.99 -20.46
CA MET A 78 -9.09 -13.24 -20.39
C MET A 78 -8.66 -12.98 -18.93
N ALA A 79 -9.58 -12.51 -18.10
CA ALA A 79 -9.33 -12.17 -16.69
C ALA A 79 -8.96 -13.40 -15.83
N SER A 80 -9.52 -14.56 -16.14
CA SER A 80 -9.25 -15.81 -15.43
C SER A 80 -8.16 -16.68 -16.10
N SER A 81 -7.55 -16.20 -17.19
CA SER A 81 -6.56 -16.98 -17.94
C SER A 81 -5.35 -17.39 -17.08
N PRO A 82 -4.72 -18.54 -17.37
CA PRO A 82 -3.50 -18.95 -16.66
C PRO A 82 -2.39 -17.90 -16.71
N PHE A 83 -2.27 -17.21 -17.84
CA PHE A 83 -1.33 -16.10 -18.01
C PHE A 83 -1.64 -14.96 -17.03
N GLN A 84 -2.90 -14.51 -16.94
CA GLN A 84 -3.26 -13.41 -16.05
C GLN A 84 -3.11 -13.77 -14.57
N GLN A 85 -3.43 -15.01 -14.20
CA GLN A 85 -3.18 -15.52 -12.85
C GLN A 85 -1.70 -15.53 -12.51
N GLN A 86 -0.84 -15.94 -13.45
CA GLN A 86 0.60 -15.96 -13.27
C GLN A 86 1.18 -14.54 -13.16
N PHE A 87 0.75 -13.63 -14.03
CA PHE A 87 1.10 -12.21 -13.95
C PHE A 87 0.80 -11.63 -12.57
N GLY A 88 -0.40 -11.88 -12.05
CA GLY A 88 -0.79 -11.44 -10.71
C GLY A 88 0.11 -12.00 -9.60
N LYS A 89 0.40 -13.31 -9.66
CA LYS A 89 1.23 -14.01 -8.66
C LYS A 89 2.69 -13.57 -8.67
N GLN A 90 3.23 -13.12 -9.81
CA GLN A 90 4.60 -12.59 -9.90
C GLN A 90 4.83 -11.42 -8.95
N LYS A 91 3.79 -10.65 -8.59
CA LYS A 91 3.93 -9.59 -7.59
C LYS A 91 4.47 -10.09 -6.25
N GLY A 92 4.12 -11.32 -5.86
CA GLY A 92 4.57 -11.97 -4.63
C GLY A 92 6.04 -12.39 -4.63
N GLN A 93 6.75 -12.29 -5.77
CA GLN A 93 8.19 -12.49 -5.85
C GLN A 93 8.89 -11.26 -5.26
N LEU A 94 9.19 -11.32 -3.96
CA LEU A 94 9.78 -10.25 -3.18
C LEU A 94 11.24 -10.57 -2.84
N SER A 95 12.07 -9.53 -2.79
CA SER A 95 13.44 -9.62 -2.28
C SER A 95 13.48 -10.10 -0.82
N ALA A 96 14.61 -10.66 -0.38
CA ALA A 96 14.82 -11.09 1.00
C ALA A 96 14.55 -9.94 2.00
N ARG A 97 15.01 -8.73 1.66
CA ARG A 97 14.73 -7.52 2.45
C ARG A 97 13.24 -7.23 2.56
N CYS A 98 12.48 -7.33 1.47
CA CYS A 98 11.05 -7.11 1.49
C CYS A 98 10.29 -8.21 2.25
N GLN A 99 10.75 -9.46 2.17
CA GLN A 99 10.17 -10.59 2.91
C GLN A 99 10.31 -10.41 4.43
N GLY A 100 11.47 -9.93 4.90
CA GLY A 100 11.74 -9.65 6.32
C GLY A 100 11.26 -8.27 6.81
N CYS A 101 10.68 -7.44 5.96
CA CYS A 101 10.30 -6.07 6.32
C CYS A 101 9.08 -6.04 7.25
N HIS A 102 9.18 -5.28 8.36
CA HIS A 102 8.09 -5.07 9.30
C HIS A 102 6.82 -4.51 8.63
N TRP A 103 6.97 -3.64 7.63
CA TRP A 103 5.86 -3.01 6.90
C TRP A 103 5.40 -3.80 5.66
N ARG A 104 5.83 -5.05 5.50
CA ARG A 104 5.45 -5.88 4.34
C ARG A 104 3.94 -6.03 4.20
N PHE A 105 3.21 -6.15 5.31
CA PHE A 105 1.74 -6.27 5.32
C PHE A 105 1.02 -5.06 4.72
N ALA A 106 1.66 -3.88 4.73
CA ALA A 106 1.10 -2.65 4.19
C ALA A 106 1.52 -2.41 2.73
N CYS A 107 2.76 -2.73 2.39
CA CYS A 107 3.33 -2.38 1.10
C CYS A 107 3.30 -3.52 0.08
N HIS A 108 3.56 -4.76 0.52
CA HIS A 108 3.77 -5.92 -0.34
C HIS A 108 4.75 -5.67 -1.51
N GLY A 109 5.80 -4.87 -1.26
CA GLY A 109 6.81 -4.49 -2.26
C GLY A 109 6.33 -3.52 -3.34
N GLY A 110 5.14 -2.94 -3.19
CA GLY A 110 4.54 -2.00 -4.14
C GLY A 110 4.27 -2.62 -5.53
N CYS A 111 4.04 -1.77 -6.52
CA CYS A 111 3.87 -2.19 -7.91
C CYS A 111 5.18 -2.81 -8.47
N PRO A 112 5.14 -3.99 -9.13
CA PRO A 112 6.30 -4.57 -9.79
C PRO A 112 6.97 -3.65 -10.81
N LYS A 113 6.20 -2.82 -11.52
CA LYS A 113 6.72 -1.82 -12.49
C LYS A 113 7.72 -0.85 -11.86
N HIS A 114 7.60 -0.59 -10.56
CA HIS A 114 8.48 0.34 -9.83
C HIS A 114 9.65 -0.36 -9.13
N ARG A 115 9.82 -1.68 -9.33
CA ARG A 115 10.92 -2.46 -8.75
C ARG A 115 12.14 -2.47 -9.68
N PHE A 116 12.81 -1.34 -9.77
CA PHE A 116 13.98 -1.17 -10.65
C PHE A 116 15.22 -0.64 -9.92
N THR A 117 15.12 -0.30 -8.63
CA THR A 117 16.29 0.03 -7.81
C THR A 117 16.94 -1.25 -7.33
N ILE A 118 18.23 -1.43 -7.61
CA ILE A 118 18.97 -2.61 -7.17
C ILE A 118 19.56 -2.36 -5.79
N HIS A 119 19.35 -3.29 -4.88
CA HIS A 119 20.00 -3.32 -3.58
C HIS A 119 20.26 -4.77 -3.20
N ASP A 120 21.53 -5.10 -2.92
CA ASP A 120 22.00 -6.45 -2.63
C ASP A 120 21.63 -7.44 -3.75
N ASP A 121 21.84 -7.02 -5.00
CA ASP A 121 21.51 -7.75 -6.24
C ASP A 121 20.01 -8.08 -6.43
N GLU A 122 19.14 -7.56 -5.58
CA GLU A 122 17.69 -7.73 -5.70
C GLU A 122 16.99 -6.42 -6.07
N ALA A 123 16.02 -6.53 -6.99
CA ALA A 123 15.19 -5.41 -7.39
C ALA A 123 14.20 -5.01 -6.29
N GLN A 124 14.22 -3.74 -5.91
CA GLN A 124 13.37 -3.15 -4.90
C GLN A 124 12.58 -1.98 -5.46
N ASN A 125 11.46 -1.68 -4.80
CA ASN A 125 10.64 -0.54 -5.15
C ASN A 125 11.44 0.76 -5.02
N TYR A 126 11.45 1.59 -6.06
CA TYR A 126 12.15 2.88 -6.07
C TYR A 126 11.76 3.78 -4.87
N LEU A 127 10.51 3.70 -4.41
CA LEU A 127 9.99 4.49 -3.28
C LEU A 127 10.13 3.78 -1.92
N CYS A 128 10.91 2.70 -1.82
CA CYS A 128 11.03 1.91 -0.59
C CYS A 128 11.41 2.76 0.63
N SER A 129 12.43 3.62 0.53
CA SER A 129 12.85 4.50 1.63
C SER A 129 11.73 5.46 2.07
N GLY A 130 11.00 6.03 1.11
CA GLY A 130 9.85 6.90 1.38
C GLY A 130 8.72 6.16 2.09
N TYR A 131 8.43 4.92 1.69
CA TYR A 131 7.45 4.07 2.39
C TYR A 131 7.87 3.76 3.82
N LEU A 132 9.14 3.40 4.04
CA LEU A 132 9.64 3.11 5.39
C LEU A 132 9.52 4.32 6.31
N ALA A 133 9.93 5.50 5.84
CA ALA A 133 9.78 6.75 6.59
C ALA A 133 8.32 7.08 6.87
N PHE A 134 7.45 6.96 5.86
CA PHE A 134 6.03 7.27 6.01
C PHE A 134 5.32 6.29 6.95
N PHE A 135 5.55 4.98 6.83
CA PHE A 135 4.92 4.00 7.71
C PHE A 135 5.40 4.12 9.15
N GLY A 136 6.69 4.39 9.38
CA GLY A 136 7.18 4.74 10.71
C GLY A 136 6.42 5.93 11.30
N HIS A 137 6.29 7.01 10.53
CA HIS A 137 5.59 8.24 10.94
C HIS A 137 4.13 8.03 11.32
N ILE A 138 3.35 7.31 10.49
CA ILE A 138 1.90 7.18 10.71
C ILE A 138 1.52 6.12 11.75
N THR A 139 2.43 5.21 12.10
CA THR A 139 2.12 4.01 12.89
C THR A 139 1.45 4.30 14.22
N PRO A 140 1.94 5.24 15.06
CA PRO A 140 1.30 5.54 16.33
C PRO A 140 -0.17 5.95 16.14
N TYR A 141 -0.43 6.79 15.14
CA TYR A 141 -1.77 7.31 14.83
C TYR A 141 -2.68 6.23 14.26
N MET A 142 -2.19 5.42 13.32
CA MET A 142 -2.93 4.28 12.76
C MET A 142 -3.27 3.25 13.83
N ASN A 143 -2.40 3.01 14.81
CA ASN A 143 -2.68 2.11 15.93
C ASN A 143 -3.83 2.63 16.81
N VAL A 144 -3.91 3.93 17.06
CA VAL A 144 -5.02 4.55 17.80
C VAL A 144 -6.31 4.49 16.98
N MET A 145 -6.29 4.92 15.72
CA MET A 145 -7.47 4.83 14.84
C MET A 145 -7.98 3.40 14.68
N ARG A 146 -7.08 2.42 14.57
CA ARG A 146 -7.41 0.99 14.56
C ARG A 146 -8.14 0.59 15.84
N ARG A 147 -7.66 0.99 17.02
CA ARG A 147 -8.32 0.68 18.31
C ARG A 147 -9.71 1.29 18.37
N LEU A 148 -9.86 2.56 17.97
CA LEU A 148 -11.17 3.21 17.89
C LEU A 148 -12.11 2.42 16.97
N PHE A 149 -11.66 2.11 15.76
CA PHE A 149 -12.43 1.35 14.78
C PHE A 149 -12.87 -0.03 15.30
N LEU A 150 -11.95 -0.79 15.90
CA LEU A 150 -12.26 -2.12 16.47
C LEU A 150 -13.22 -2.06 17.67
N ASN A 151 -13.28 -0.93 18.36
CA ASN A 151 -14.23 -0.67 19.44
C ASN A 151 -15.54 -0.01 18.96
N CYS A 152 -15.82 -0.02 17.65
CA CYS A 152 -16.98 0.62 17.04
C CYS A 152 -17.07 2.13 17.32
N GLN A 153 -15.94 2.79 17.52
CA GLN A 153 -15.84 4.24 17.70
C GLN A 153 -15.38 4.92 16.40
N PRO A 154 -15.79 6.17 16.14
CA PRO A 154 -15.33 6.91 14.98
C PRO A 154 -13.81 7.13 15.03
N PRO A 155 -13.04 6.76 13.99
CA PRO A 155 -11.60 7.05 13.91
C PRO A 155 -11.28 8.54 14.04
N ALA A 156 -12.21 9.42 13.67
CA ALA A 156 -12.12 10.87 13.81
C ALA A 156 -11.84 11.36 15.25
N LEU A 157 -12.15 10.55 16.28
CA LEU A 157 -11.78 10.86 17.66
C LEU A 157 -10.26 10.96 17.87
N ILE A 158 -9.44 10.49 16.94
CA ILE A 158 -7.99 10.69 17.00
C ILE A 158 -7.62 12.18 17.08
N MET A 159 -8.36 13.07 16.42
CA MET A 159 -8.06 14.50 16.37
C MET A 159 -7.93 15.12 17.78
N SER A 160 -8.76 14.68 18.74
CA SER A 160 -8.67 15.13 20.14
C SER A 160 -7.53 14.48 20.94
N LEU A 161 -6.94 13.40 20.44
CA LEU A 161 -5.90 12.60 21.10
C LEU A 161 -4.49 12.92 20.58
N ILE A 162 -4.36 13.68 19.49
CA ILE A 162 -3.06 14.01 18.87
C ILE A 162 -2.04 14.58 19.86
N PRO A 163 -2.38 15.54 20.75
CA PRO A 163 -1.40 16.10 21.68
C PRO A 163 -0.80 15.03 22.61
N GLU A 164 -1.64 14.13 23.14
CA GLU A 164 -1.22 13.05 24.03
C GLU A 164 -0.33 12.04 23.28
N ILE A 165 -0.72 11.65 22.06
CA ILE A 165 0.06 10.72 21.23
C ILE A 165 1.46 11.30 20.96
N ARG A 166 1.56 12.58 20.60
CA ARG A 166 2.84 13.25 20.32
C ARG A 166 3.74 13.31 21.56
N GLN A 167 3.17 13.62 22.73
CA GLN A 167 3.92 13.61 23.99
C GLN A 167 4.47 12.23 24.33
N ASN A 168 3.66 11.18 24.17
CA ASN A 168 4.10 9.80 24.43
C ASN A 168 5.22 9.35 23.48
N ILE A 169 5.18 9.75 22.20
CA ILE A 169 6.25 9.45 21.26
C ILE A 169 7.56 10.12 21.69
N LEU A 170 7.53 11.41 22.05
CA LEU A 170 8.71 12.16 22.46
C LEU A 170 9.41 11.52 23.67
N GLN A 171 8.63 11.15 24.70
CA GLN A 171 9.17 10.48 25.89
C GLN A 171 9.84 9.14 25.56
N LEU A 172 9.27 8.36 24.64
CA LEU A 172 9.85 7.10 24.21
C LEU A 172 11.16 7.32 23.43
N THR A 173 11.19 8.28 22.51
CA THR A 173 12.40 8.58 21.72
C THR A 173 13.54 9.12 22.58
N GLU A 174 13.26 10.01 23.54
CA GLU A 174 14.27 10.53 24.47
C GLU A 174 14.84 9.41 25.35
N SER A 175 13.99 8.47 25.80
CA SER A 175 14.42 7.33 26.59
C SER A 175 15.26 6.29 25.81
N GLU A 176 15.09 6.19 24.49
CA GLU A 176 15.88 5.28 23.64
C GLU A 176 17.28 5.83 23.36
N ASP A 177 17.39 7.14 23.13
CA ASP A 177 18.66 7.85 22.96
C ASP A 177 19.51 7.86 24.25
N GLU A 178 18.88 7.85 25.43
CA GLU A 178 19.57 7.71 26.72
C GLU A 178 20.08 6.28 26.98
N ARG A 179 19.47 5.26 26.38
CA ARG A 179 19.88 3.84 26.52
C ARG A 179 20.96 3.41 25.53
N THR A 180 21.25 4.22 24.52
CA THR A 180 22.29 3.95 23.51
C THR A 180 23.59 4.75 23.73
N LYS A 181 23.68 5.51 24.82
CA LYS A 181 24.92 6.13 25.33
C LYS A 181 25.53 5.31 26.46
#